data_AF-A0A136PCS4-F1
#
_entry.id   AF-A0A136PCS4-F1
#
_cell.length_a   1.000
_cell.length_b   1.000
_cell.length_c   1.000
_cell.angle_alpha   90.00
_cell.angle_beta   90.00
_cell.angle_gamma   90.00
#
_symmetry.space_group_name_H-M   'P 1'
#
loop_
_entity.id
_entity.type
_entity.pdbx_description
1 polymer ?
#
loop_
_entity_poly.entity_id
_entity_poly.type
_entity_poly.pdbx_seq_one_letter_code
_entity_poly.pdbx_strand_id
1 'polypeptide(L)'
;MINKKLSSILSAALFILFISPLFTQLFSQEVVMDSIITGNKYRLTLFNDKEVIGRVAKQDSIYVYVVTEEGTVRVRYDDIFSVSKSAIPRVMLAMFTLGGGIYLNGGDYNDYPYNDDNKPGLSTQVTGLFPFGENKAIRVDLGFNRITRKAYDYYYYSSSYSNYTEQNIDIYNLYAQFVFGNFNTKTNFSVYGLAGVGIMHISEGSYTNTGYNYYDSSYYSYTYPGENYTNFSLAIGGGLRFKLYKQLGLFTEAQYHINTYQGFFWFFGRGYFPVRAGITYMLY
;
A
#
# COMPACT_ATOMS: atom_id res chain seq x y z
N MET A 1 -11.16 -27.62 16.18
CA MET A 1 -11.01 -27.75 14.70
C MET A 1 -10.47 -26.43 14.16
N ILE A 2 -9.15 -26.34 13.95
CA ILE A 2 -8.53 -25.16 13.35
C ILE A 2 -8.91 -25.14 11.87
N ASN A 3 -9.47 -24.02 11.44
CA ASN A 3 -10.16 -23.84 10.16
C ASN A 3 -9.21 -24.14 8.99
N LYS A 4 -9.45 -25.22 8.24
CA LYS A 4 -8.59 -25.66 7.12
C LYS A 4 -8.34 -24.54 6.08
N LYS A 5 -9.27 -23.59 5.96
CA LYS A 5 -9.15 -22.39 5.11
C LYS A 5 -8.12 -21.36 5.58
N LEU A 6 -7.91 -21.22 6.90
CA LEU A 6 -6.89 -20.33 7.45
C LEU A 6 -5.48 -20.87 7.16
N SER A 7 -5.34 -22.21 7.20
CA SER A 7 -4.08 -22.88 6.90
C SER A 7 -3.65 -22.74 5.44
N SER A 8 -4.60 -22.70 4.48
CA SER A 8 -4.29 -22.55 3.05
C SER A 8 -3.90 -21.13 2.66
N ILE A 9 -4.44 -20.11 3.35
CA ILE A 9 -4.09 -18.71 3.11
C ILE A 9 -2.73 -18.39 3.74
N LEU A 10 -2.45 -18.89 4.96
CA LEU A 10 -1.13 -18.73 5.58
C LEU A 10 -0.02 -19.43 4.79
N SER A 11 -0.31 -20.61 4.23
CA SER A 11 0.66 -21.34 3.40
C SER A 11 0.89 -20.67 2.05
N ALA A 12 -0.12 -20.04 1.44
CA ALA A 12 0.09 -19.22 0.24
C ALA A 12 0.94 -17.96 0.52
N ALA A 13 0.72 -17.30 1.67
CA ALA A 13 1.53 -16.15 2.10
C ALA A 13 2.99 -16.54 2.42
N LEU A 14 3.20 -17.70 3.06
CA LEU A 14 4.53 -18.27 3.30
C LEU A 14 5.24 -18.67 2.00
N PHE A 15 4.50 -19.15 0.99
CA PHE A 15 5.07 -19.50 -0.31
C PHE A 15 5.60 -18.27 -1.07
N ILE A 16 4.91 -17.13 -0.96
CA ILE A 16 5.36 -15.86 -1.56
C ILE A 16 6.62 -15.32 -0.84
N LEU A 17 6.73 -15.52 0.48
CA LEU A 17 7.92 -15.15 1.25
C LEU A 17 9.14 -16.02 0.91
N PHE A 18 8.95 -17.31 0.59
CA PHE A 18 10.02 -18.25 0.27
C PHE A 18 10.62 -18.12 -1.15
N ILE A 19 9.96 -17.41 -2.08
CA ILE A 19 10.51 -17.16 -3.43
C ILE A 19 11.43 -15.92 -3.46
N SER A 20 11.42 -15.10 -2.40
CA SER A 20 12.21 -13.86 -2.33
C SER A 20 13.75 -13.99 -2.34
N PRO A 21 14.41 -15.09 -1.91
CA PRO A 21 15.86 -15.15 -1.93
C PRO A 21 16.46 -15.61 -3.27
N LEU A 22 15.65 -15.98 -4.27
CA LEU A 22 16.15 -16.50 -5.57
C LEU A 22 16.54 -15.42 -6.60
N PHE A 23 16.41 -14.13 -6.29
CA PHE A 23 16.68 -13.03 -7.23
C PHE A 23 17.81 -12.05 -6.82
N THR A 24 18.65 -12.39 -5.83
CA THR A 24 19.72 -11.49 -5.36
C THR A 24 20.98 -11.43 -6.23
N GLN A 25 20.97 -11.96 -7.46
CA GLN A 25 22.10 -11.82 -8.38
C GLN A 25 21.71 -11.11 -9.68
N LEU A 26 21.49 -9.80 -9.61
CA LEU A 26 21.53 -8.94 -10.78
C LEU A 26 22.64 -7.91 -10.61
N PHE A 27 23.78 -8.28 -11.18
CA PHE A 27 25.00 -7.51 -11.33
C PHE A 27 24.73 -6.10 -11.84
N SER A 28 24.99 -5.09 -11.02
CA SER A 28 25.27 -3.74 -11.52
C SER A 28 26.71 -3.76 -12.01
N GLN A 29 26.91 -3.68 -13.32
CA GLN A 29 28.22 -3.38 -13.90
C GLN A 29 28.66 -2.01 -13.36
N GLU A 30 29.61 -2.02 -12.42
CA GLU A 30 30.38 -0.84 -12.12
C GLU A 30 31.22 -0.51 -13.34
N VAL A 31 31.02 0.68 -13.86
CA VAL A 31 31.79 1.20 -14.98
C VAL A 31 33.11 1.68 -14.41
N VAL A 32 34.22 1.09 -14.87
CA VAL A 32 35.58 1.54 -14.55
C VAL A 32 35.69 3.02 -14.93
N MET A 33 36.23 3.81 -13.99
CA MET A 33 36.30 5.28 -14.05
C MET A 33 36.93 5.80 -15.35
N ASP A 34 37.84 5.03 -15.95
CA ASP A 34 38.58 5.34 -17.18
C ASP A 34 37.75 5.32 -18.48
N SER A 35 36.42 5.31 -18.39
CA SER A 35 35.54 5.16 -19.56
C SER A 35 34.52 6.28 -19.75
N ILE A 36 34.71 7.42 -19.08
CA ILE A 36 33.90 8.63 -19.36
C ILE A 36 34.27 9.15 -20.76
N ILE A 37 33.33 9.13 -21.69
CA ILE A 37 33.52 9.64 -23.06
C ILE A 37 32.74 10.94 -23.25
N THR A 38 33.39 11.99 -23.78
CA THR A 38 32.75 13.27 -24.13
C THR A 38 31.58 13.07 -25.09
N GLY A 39 30.51 13.86 -24.92
CA GLY A 39 29.28 13.79 -25.72
C GLY A 39 28.21 12.85 -25.17
N ASN A 40 28.58 11.89 -24.31
CA ASN A 40 27.63 10.96 -23.70
C ASN A 40 27.01 11.49 -22.41
N LYS A 41 25.79 11.03 -22.10
CA LYS A 41 25.08 11.36 -20.84
C LYS A 41 25.46 10.33 -19.76
N TYR A 42 25.86 10.81 -18.60
CA TYR A 42 26.19 9.98 -17.45
C TYR A 42 25.50 10.50 -16.19
N ARG A 43 25.43 9.63 -15.19
CA ARG A 43 25.21 9.98 -13.79
C ARG A 43 26.52 9.76 -13.04
N LEU A 44 27.07 10.83 -12.49
CA LEU A 44 28.22 10.80 -11.59
C LEU A 44 27.70 10.87 -10.15
N THR A 45 28.03 9.87 -9.34
CA THR A 45 27.73 9.88 -7.90
C THR A 45 29.02 10.26 -7.17
N LEU A 46 28.95 11.28 -6.32
CA LEU A 46 30.10 11.80 -5.57
C LEU A 46 30.24 11.10 -4.21
N PHE A 47 31.39 11.24 -3.55
CA PHE A 47 31.61 10.72 -2.19
C PHE A 47 30.69 11.31 -1.12
N ASN A 48 30.08 12.48 -1.39
CA ASN A 48 29.07 13.10 -0.52
C ASN A 48 27.62 12.73 -0.91
N ASP A 49 27.44 11.64 -1.66
CA ASP A 49 26.17 11.13 -2.19
C ASP A 49 25.40 12.08 -3.14
N LYS A 50 25.98 13.22 -3.53
CA LYS A 50 25.38 14.08 -4.57
C LYS A 50 25.49 13.41 -5.93
N GLU A 51 24.48 13.64 -6.77
CA GLU A 51 24.46 13.16 -8.13
C GLU A 51 24.55 14.31 -9.13
N VAL A 52 25.41 14.15 -10.13
CA VAL A 52 25.52 15.05 -11.27
C VAL A 52 25.10 14.27 -12.52
N ILE A 53 23.94 14.61 -13.06
CA ILE A 53 23.34 13.92 -14.21
C ILE A 53 23.35 14.86 -15.40
N GLY A 54 24.05 14.49 -16.46
CA GLY A 54 24.14 15.35 -17.62
C GLY A 54 25.08 14.84 -18.69
N ARG A 55 25.25 15.64 -19.75
CA ARG A 55 26.13 15.31 -20.86
C ARG A 55 27.54 15.81 -20.56
N VAL A 56 28.54 14.94 -20.72
CA VAL A 56 29.94 15.35 -20.54
C VAL A 56 30.35 16.21 -21.73
N ALA A 57 30.66 17.48 -21.49
CA ALA A 57 31.03 18.44 -22.51
C ALA A 57 32.54 18.53 -22.73
N LYS A 58 33.32 18.41 -21.64
CA LYS A 58 34.78 18.47 -21.67
C LYS A 58 35.36 17.65 -20.53
N GLN A 59 36.57 17.15 -20.73
CA GLN A 59 37.38 16.49 -19.72
C GLN A 59 38.81 17.01 -19.81
N ASP A 60 39.42 17.26 -18.66
CA ASP A 60 40.86 17.52 -18.51
C ASP A 60 41.48 16.43 -17.63
N SER A 61 42.73 16.55 -17.18
CA SER A 61 43.36 15.53 -16.32
C SER A 61 42.80 15.46 -14.89
N ILE A 62 42.12 16.52 -14.43
CA ILE A 62 41.66 16.66 -13.03
C ILE A 62 40.12 16.74 -12.96
N TYR A 63 39.47 17.26 -14.00
CA TYR A 63 38.05 17.60 -13.95
C TYR A 63 37.26 17.04 -15.13
N VAL A 64 36.00 16.74 -14.88
CA VAL A 64 34.95 16.52 -15.87
C VAL A 64 33.92 17.66 -15.80
N TYR A 65 33.56 18.20 -16.96
CA TYR A 65 32.56 19.25 -17.11
C TYR A 65 31.28 18.63 -17.66
N VAL A 66 30.21 18.70 -16.87
CA VAL A 66 28.92 18.07 -17.18
C VAL A 66 27.87 19.15 -17.38
N VAL A 67 27.25 19.16 -18.55
CA VAL A 67 26.10 20.02 -18.85
C VAL A 67 24.84 19.34 -18.32
N THR A 68 24.26 19.96 -17.30
CA THR A 68 23.00 19.59 -16.64
C THR A 68 21.89 20.54 -17.09
N GLU A 69 20.65 20.31 -16.63
CA GLU A 69 19.52 21.20 -16.91
C GLU A 69 19.68 22.57 -16.23
N GLU A 70 20.41 22.63 -15.12
CA GLU A 70 20.67 23.84 -14.34
C GLU A 70 21.91 24.61 -14.83
N GLY A 71 22.68 24.03 -15.75
CA GLY A 71 23.91 24.60 -16.28
C GLY A 71 25.11 23.64 -16.26
N THR A 72 26.30 24.17 -16.47
CA THR A 72 27.54 23.37 -16.52
C THR A 72 28.14 23.22 -15.12
N VAL A 73 28.22 21.97 -14.66
CA VAL A 73 28.82 21.60 -13.37
C VAL A 73 30.23 21.05 -13.61
N ARG A 74 31.20 21.53 -12.84
CA ARG A 74 32.58 21.03 -12.84
C ARG A 74 32.77 20.09 -11.66
N VAL A 75 33.18 18.86 -11.93
CA VAL A 75 33.40 17.80 -10.93
C VAL A 75 34.85 17.31 -11.03
N ARG A 76 35.54 17.16 -9.90
CA ARG A 76 36.90 16.58 -9.86
C ARG A 76 36.81 15.06 -9.93
N TYR A 77 37.73 14.40 -10.63
CA TYR A 77 37.75 12.93 -10.68
C TYR A 77 37.82 12.31 -9.29
N ASP A 78 38.69 12.82 -8.42
CA ASP A 78 38.85 12.31 -7.05
C ASP A 78 37.57 12.42 -6.18
N ASP A 79 36.62 13.28 -6.56
CA ASP A 79 35.36 13.44 -5.83
C ASP A 79 34.28 12.46 -6.32
N ILE A 80 34.48 11.80 -7.46
CA ILE A 80 33.53 10.88 -8.06
C ILE A 80 33.72 9.50 -7.42
N PHE A 81 32.68 9.02 -6.75
CA PHE A 81 32.63 7.68 -6.18
C PHE A 81 32.26 6.64 -7.25
N SER A 82 31.31 6.94 -8.14
CA SER A 82 30.93 6.02 -9.21
C SER A 82 30.36 6.72 -10.44
N VAL A 83 30.45 6.05 -11.60
CA VAL A 83 29.94 6.52 -12.88
C VAL A 83 28.92 5.52 -13.43
N SER A 84 27.80 6.02 -13.93
CA SER A 84 26.77 5.22 -14.58
C SER A 84 26.42 5.81 -15.95
N LYS A 85 26.35 4.95 -16.98
CA LYS A 85 25.80 5.30 -18.31
C LYS A 85 24.28 5.53 -18.29
N SER A 86 23.59 5.04 -17.26
CA SER A 86 22.19 5.38 -17.03
C SER A 86 22.10 6.77 -16.42
N ALA A 87 21.38 7.66 -17.09
CA ALA A 87 21.07 9.02 -16.63
C ALA A 87 19.81 9.09 -15.74
N ILE A 88 19.35 7.96 -15.22
CA ILE A 88 18.25 7.89 -14.25
C ILE A 88 18.84 8.19 -12.87
N PRO A 89 18.28 9.07 -12.02
CA PRO A 89 18.75 9.30 -10.65
C PRO A 89 18.76 8.03 -9.80
N ARG A 90 19.55 7.98 -8.73
CA ARG A 90 19.63 6.82 -7.81
C ARG A 90 18.36 6.65 -6.98
N VAL A 91 17.66 7.74 -6.68
CA VAL A 91 16.37 7.74 -5.97
C VAL A 91 15.30 8.30 -6.91
N MET A 92 14.15 7.63 -6.99
CA MET A 92 13.01 8.14 -7.76
C MET A 92 12.42 9.39 -7.09
N LEU A 93 11.95 10.35 -7.86
CA LEU A 93 11.34 11.58 -7.36
C LEU A 93 10.01 11.29 -6.65
N ALA A 94 9.15 10.51 -7.30
CA ALA A 94 7.85 10.13 -6.78
C ALA A 94 7.39 8.80 -7.38
N MET A 95 6.47 8.14 -6.70
CA MET A 95 5.82 6.93 -7.18
C MET A 95 4.32 7.01 -6.95
N PHE A 96 3.55 6.80 -8.01
CA PHE A 96 2.11 6.70 -7.95
C PHE A 96 1.69 5.24 -8.06
N THR A 97 0.73 4.81 -7.25
CA THR A 97 0.20 3.46 -7.34
C THR A 97 -1.31 3.49 -7.44
N LEU A 98 -1.83 2.55 -8.22
CA LEU A 98 -3.25 2.27 -8.35
C LEU A 98 -3.41 0.77 -8.14
N GLY A 99 -4.27 0.39 -7.22
CA GLY A 99 -4.49 -1.02 -6.92
C GLY A 99 -5.84 -1.28 -6.31
N GLY A 100 -6.09 -2.57 -6.10
CA GLY A 100 -7.27 -3.03 -5.40
C GLY A 100 -7.03 -4.42 -4.82
N GLY A 101 -8.04 -4.93 -4.13
CA GLY A 101 -7.96 -6.23 -3.52
C GLY A 101 -9.09 -6.48 -2.56
N ILE A 102 -8.76 -7.17 -1.48
CA ILE A 102 -9.73 -7.72 -0.55
C ILE A 102 -9.63 -6.97 0.77
N TYR A 103 -10.77 -6.54 1.29
CA TYR A 103 -10.91 -6.00 2.63
C TYR A 103 -11.32 -7.12 3.59
N LEU A 104 -10.48 -7.44 4.57
CA LEU A 104 -10.79 -8.42 5.60
C LEU A 104 -11.07 -7.70 6.92
N ASN A 105 -12.25 -7.90 7.50
CA ASN A 105 -12.54 -7.34 8.82
C ASN A 105 -11.69 -8.03 9.90
N GLY A 106 -11.08 -7.23 10.78
CA GLY A 106 -10.22 -7.67 11.86
C GLY A 106 -10.84 -7.39 13.22
N GLY A 107 -11.57 -8.37 13.75
CA GLY A 107 -12.24 -8.28 15.05
C GLY A 107 -13.74 -8.46 14.95
N ASP A 108 -14.35 -8.80 16.08
CA ASP A 108 -15.79 -9.02 16.16
C ASP A 108 -16.52 -7.67 16.11
N TYR A 109 -17.41 -7.51 15.13
CA TYR A 109 -18.35 -6.38 15.07
C TYR A 109 -19.44 -6.46 16.15
N ASN A 110 -19.43 -7.52 16.95
CA ASN A 110 -20.53 -7.94 17.79
C ASN A 110 -20.12 -8.05 19.26
N ASP A 111 -20.82 -7.28 20.11
CA ASP A 111 -20.94 -7.57 21.55
C ASP A 111 -21.90 -8.76 21.83
N TYR A 112 -22.53 -9.31 20.77
CA TYR A 112 -23.37 -10.51 20.84
C TYR A 112 -22.68 -11.72 20.18
N PRO A 113 -22.52 -12.86 20.87
CA PRO A 113 -21.72 -14.01 20.42
C PRO A 113 -22.26 -14.76 19.18
N TYR A 114 -23.17 -14.18 18.39
CA TYR A 114 -23.82 -14.85 17.26
C TYR A 114 -23.66 -14.05 15.95
N ASN A 115 -22.66 -14.47 15.17
CA ASN A 115 -22.64 -14.58 13.72
C ASN A 115 -23.12 -13.38 12.86
N ASP A 116 -22.29 -12.34 12.77
CA ASP A 116 -22.21 -11.54 11.54
C ASP A 116 -21.21 -12.24 10.59
N ASP A 117 -21.69 -12.89 9.52
CA ASP A 117 -20.84 -13.42 8.43
C ASP A 117 -20.34 -12.22 7.60
N ASN A 118 -19.41 -11.45 8.16
CA ASN A 118 -18.76 -10.37 7.45
C ASN A 118 -17.94 -10.96 6.30
N LYS A 119 -18.52 -10.92 5.09
CA LYS A 119 -17.84 -11.38 3.89
C LYS A 119 -16.67 -10.44 3.58
N PRO A 120 -15.57 -10.97 3.00
CA PRO A 120 -14.51 -10.12 2.48
C PRO A 120 -15.08 -9.07 1.53
N GLY A 121 -14.69 -7.82 1.73
CA GLY A 121 -15.08 -6.69 0.89
C GLY A 121 -14.14 -6.47 -0.27
N LEU A 122 -14.52 -5.53 -1.13
CA LEU A 122 -13.64 -4.98 -2.16
C LEU A 122 -12.86 -3.81 -1.57
N SER A 123 -11.58 -3.69 -1.95
CA SER A 123 -10.74 -2.52 -1.65
C SER A 123 -10.19 -1.95 -2.97
N THR A 124 -10.16 -0.63 -3.09
CA THR A 124 -9.44 0.11 -4.12
C THR A 124 -8.61 1.21 -3.48
N GLN A 125 -7.43 1.48 -4.04
CA GLN A 125 -6.52 2.49 -3.50
C GLN A 125 -5.81 3.27 -4.62
N VAL A 126 -5.51 4.52 -4.30
CA VAL A 126 -4.60 5.39 -5.04
C VAL A 126 -3.57 5.94 -4.05
N THR A 127 -2.29 5.87 -4.40
CA THR A 127 -1.23 6.33 -3.50
C THR A 127 -0.23 7.22 -4.20
N GLY A 128 0.25 8.24 -3.50
CA GLY A 128 1.46 8.97 -3.85
C GLY A 128 2.56 8.71 -2.83
N LEU A 129 3.76 8.34 -3.27
CA LEU A 129 4.92 8.09 -2.44
C LEU A 129 6.07 8.99 -2.87
N PHE A 130 6.71 9.64 -1.91
CA PHE A 130 7.79 10.60 -2.09
C PHE A 130 9.02 10.14 -1.28
N PRO A 131 10.01 9.51 -1.93
CA PRO A 131 11.25 9.16 -1.28
C PRO A 131 12.08 10.39 -1.00
N PHE A 132 12.66 10.46 0.19
CA PHE A 132 13.65 11.48 0.56
C PHE A 132 14.99 10.83 0.97
N GLY A 133 15.13 9.54 0.67
CA GLY A 133 16.35 8.76 0.76
C GLY A 133 16.15 7.40 0.11
N GLU A 134 17.22 6.63 -0.02
CA GLU A 134 17.15 5.30 -0.64
C GLU A 134 16.34 4.29 0.16
N ASN A 135 16.16 4.53 1.45
CA ASN A 135 15.48 3.61 2.34
C ASN A 135 14.25 4.18 3.04
N LYS A 136 13.88 5.43 2.75
CA LYS A 136 12.83 6.14 3.47
C LYS A 136 12.03 7.07 2.56
N ALA A 137 10.72 7.05 2.77
CA ALA A 137 9.76 7.83 2.00
C ALA A 137 8.54 8.21 2.85
N ILE A 138 7.83 9.25 2.41
CA ILE A 138 6.49 9.59 2.90
C ILE A 138 5.48 9.13 1.85
N ARG A 139 4.35 8.60 2.28
CA ARG A 139 3.24 8.20 1.42
C ARG A 139 1.93 8.81 1.88
N VAL A 140 1.12 9.20 0.90
CA VAL A 140 -0.31 9.48 1.08
C VAL A 140 -1.09 8.34 0.43
N ASP A 141 -1.97 7.70 1.20
CA ASP A 141 -2.86 6.61 0.76
C ASP A 141 -4.30 7.10 0.77
N LEU A 142 -4.97 7.05 -0.38
CA LEU A 142 -6.39 7.27 -0.51
C LEU A 142 -7.05 5.94 -0.89
N GLY A 143 -8.11 5.56 -0.21
CA GLY A 143 -8.77 4.30 -0.50
C GLY A 143 -10.27 4.32 -0.31
N PHE A 144 -10.91 3.40 -1.00
CA PHE A 144 -12.32 3.11 -0.94
C PHE A 144 -12.49 1.62 -0.72
N ASN A 145 -13.33 1.24 0.23
CA ASN A 145 -13.66 -0.15 0.48
C ASN A 145 -15.16 -0.28 0.57
N ARG A 146 -15.68 -1.39 0.02
CA ARG A 146 -17.10 -1.74 0.12
C ARG A 146 -17.22 -3.12 0.72
N ILE A 147 -17.93 -3.23 1.83
CA ILE A 147 -18.33 -4.49 2.43
C ILE A 147 -19.85 -4.64 2.33
N THR A 148 -20.28 -5.88 2.27
CA THR A 148 -21.71 -6.23 2.23
C THR A 148 -21.99 -7.12 3.42
N ARG A 149 -22.87 -6.66 4.31
CA ARG A 149 -23.42 -7.45 5.40
C ARG A 149 -24.69 -8.12 4.89
N LYS A 150 -24.69 -9.46 4.84
CA LYS A 150 -25.88 -10.24 4.47
C LYS A 150 -26.65 -10.64 5.71
N ALA A 151 -27.97 -10.77 5.57
CA ALA A 151 -28.83 -11.41 6.55
C ALA A 151 -28.34 -12.83 6.87
N TYR A 152 -28.44 -13.22 8.13
CA TYR A 152 -28.53 -14.64 8.49
C TYR A 152 -30.00 -15.07 8.44
N ASP A 153 -30.30 -16.11 7.67
CA ASP A 153 -31.57 -16.85 7.79
C ASP A 153 -31.39 -17.91 8.89
N TYR A 154 -32.00 -17.71 10.06
CA TYR A 154 -32.12 -18.77 11.05
C TYR A 154 -33.42 -19.57 10.81
N TYR A 155 -33.27 -20.80 10.33
CA TYR A 155 -34.33 -21.81 10.35
C TYR A 155 -34.16 -22.72 11.59
N TYR A 156 -34.53 -22.23 12.78
CA TYR A 156 -34.77 -23.13 13.91
C TYR A 156 -36.09 -22.79 14.62
N TYR A 157 -36.84 -23.87 14.90
CA TYR A 157 -38.15 -23.92 15.53
C TYR A 157 -38.14 -23.33 16.96
N SER A 158 -38.11 -22.00 17.12
CA SER A 158 -38.81 -21.27 18.19
C SER A 158 -38.36 -19.81 18.24
N SER A 159 -39.36 -18.93 18.45
CA SER A 159 -39.28 -17.52 18.84
C SER A 159 -38.66 -16.53 17.84
N SER A 160 -39.53 -15.80 17.14
CA SER A 160 -39.35 -14.40 16.70
C SER A 160 -37.95 -14.01 16.21
N TYR A 161 -37.54 -14.51 15.03
CA TYR A 161 -36.30 -14.03 14.42
C TYR A 161 -36.56 -12.94 13.38
N SER A 162 -35.76 -11.90 13.50
CA SER A 162 -35.62 -10.77 12.58
C SER A 162 -34.65 -11.13 11.46
N ASN A 163 -35.14 -11.09 10.23
CA ASN A 163 -34.32 -11.11 9.02
C ASN A 163 -33.97 -9.66 8.66
N TYR A 164 -32.70 -9.35 8.46
CA TYR A 164 -32.28 -8.03 8.01
C TYR A 164 -32.03 -8.04 6.50
N THR A 165 -32.37 -6.99 5.76
CA THR A 165 -31.97 -6.90 4.35
C THR A 165 -30.47 -6.74 4.22
N GLU A 166 -29.92 -7.15 3.08
CA GLU A 166 -28.53 -6.90 2.72
C GLU A 166 -28.19 -5.41 2.86
N GLN A 167 -27.13 -5.11 3.61
CA GLN A 167 -26.66 -3.75 3.89
C GLN A 167 -25.27 -3.57 3.27
N ASN A 168 -25.10 -2.50 2.49
CA ASN A 168 -23.79 -2.09 2.00
C ASN A 168 -23.18 -1.07 2.96
N ILE A 169 -21.88 -1.19 3.19
CA ILE A 169 -21.10 -0.26 4.00
C ILE A 169 -19.93 0.22 3.13
N ASP A 170 -19.89 1.52 2.91
CA ASP A 170 -18.88 2.21 2.13
C ASP A 170 -17.88 2.88 3.08
N ILE A 171 -16.60 2.64 2.85
CA ILE A 171 -15.51 3.07 3.73
C ILE A 171 -14.51 3.86 2.90
N TYR A 172 -14.37 5.14 3.21
CA TYR A 172 -13.39 6.03 2.59
C TYR A 172 -12.25 6.26 3.57
N ASN A 173 -11.00 6.17 3.11
CA ASN A 173 -9.86 6.34 3.98
C ASN A 173 -8.77 7.24 3.37
N LEU A 174 -8.10 7.97 4.25
CA LEU A 174 -6.97 8.85 3.94
C LEU A 174 -5.90 8.65 5.01
N TYR A 175 -4.71 8.20 4.61
CA TYR A 175 -3.56 8.00 5.50
C TYR A 175 -2.34 8.78 5.04
N ALA A 176 -1.60 9.30 6.02
CA ALA A 176 -0.22 9.72 5.86
C ALA A 176 0.69 8.68 6.53
N GLN A 177 1.63 8.12 5.77
CA GLN A 177 2.43 6.97 6.16
C GLN A 177 3.92 7.25 5.98
N PHE A 178 4.71 6.82 6.94
CA PHE A 178 6.15 6.66 6.77
C PHE A 178 6.40 5.28 6.15
N VAL A 179 7.28 5.22 5.15
CA VAL A 179 7.62 3.98 4.44
C VAL A 179 9.12 3.76 4.53
N PHE A 180 9.51 2.57 4.97
CA PHE A 180 10.90 2.13 5.03
C PHE A 180 11.12 0.96 4.07
N GLY A 181 12.12 1.01 3.19
CA GLY A 181 12.29 -0.02 2.17
C GLY A 181 13.52 0.19 1.29
N ASN A 182 13.44 -0.21 0.02
CA ASN A 182 14.48 0.09 -0.98
C ASN A 182 13.86 0.85 -2.16
N PHE A 183 14.19 2.14 -2.26
CA PHE A 183 13.72 3.07 -3.29
C PHE A 183 14.79 3.36 -4.36
N ASN A 184 15.87 2.57 -4.37
CA ASN A 184 16.92 2.71 -5.37
C ASN A 184 16.39 2.31 -6.76
N THR A 185 16.64 3.15 -7.77
CA THR A 185 16.12 2.98 -9.13
C THR A 185 16.73 1.80 -9.89
N LYS A 186 17.88 1.30 -9.44
CA LYS A 186 18.53 0.09 -9.98
C LYS A 186 17.84 -1.20 -9.52
N THR A 187 17.14 -1.16 -8.40
CA THR A 187 16.56 -2.35 -7.77
C THR A 187 15.28 -2.78 -8.49
N ASN A 188 15.24 -4.02 -8.99
CA ASN A 188 14.04 -4.56 -9.63
C ASN A 188 13.02 -5.10 -8.64
N PHE A 189 13.47 -5.65 -7.51
CA PHE A 189 12.61 -6.19 -6.47
C PHE A 189 12.90 -5.54 -5.12
N SER A 190 11.88 -5.03 -4.44
CA SER A 190 12.05 -4.38 -3.15
C SER A 190 10.95 -4.77 -2.18
N VAL A 191 11.34 -5.02 -0.94
CA VAL A 191 10.46 -5.15 0.22
C VAL A 191 10.38 -3.80 0.92
N TYR A 192 9.22 -3.46 1.46
CA TYR A 192 9.04 -2.25 2.27
C TYR A 192 8.07 -2.50 3.43
N GLY A 193 8.29 -1.81 4.53
CA GLY A 193 7.37 -1.66 5.64
C GLY A 193 6.77 -0.26 5.67
N LEU A 194 5.63 -0.11 6.30
CA LEU A 194 4.94 1.16 6.47
C LEU A 194 4.28 1.26 7.85
N ALA A 195 4.21 2.49 8.35
CA ALA A 195 3.45 2.84 9.53
C ALA A 195 2.90 4.26 9.36
N GLY A 196 1.69 4.52 9.81
CA GLY A 196 1.06 5.82 9.61
C GLY A 196 -0.21 6.04 10.40
N VAL A 197 -0.74 7.24 10.26
CA VAL A 197 -1.98 7.71 10.88
C VAL A 197 -2.92 8.19 9.78
N GLY A 198 -4.21 8.14 10.03
CA GLY A 198 -5.19 8.57 9.07
C GLY A 198 -6.57 8.74 9.65
N ILE A 199 -7.50 9.06 8.75
CA ILE A 199 -8.92 9.15 9.01
C ILE A 199 -9.65 8.16 8.12
N MET A 200 -10.73 7.60 8.67
CA MET A 200 -11.62 6.69 7.98
C MET A 200 -13.04 7.17 8.17
N HIS A 201 -13.74 7.41 7.08
CA HIS A 201 -15.16 7.73 7.08
C HIS A 201 -15.96 6.50 6.66
N ILE A 202 -16.92 6.10 7.49
CA ILE A 202 -17.80 4.96 7.25
C ILE A 202 -19.21 5.50 6.99
N SER A 203 -19.78 5.04 5.89
CA SER A 203 -21.16 5.30 5.50
C SER A 203 -21.90 3.98 5.40
N GLU A 204 -22.84 3.76 6.32
CA GLU A 204 -23.68 2.58 6.33
C GLU A 204 -24.98 2.87 5.58
N GLY A 205 -25.39 1.96 4.69
CA GLY A 205 -26.70 2.05 4.05
C GLY A 205 -27.83 1.76 5.04
N SER A 206 -29.04 2.22 4.74
CA SER A 206 -30.24 1.80 5.48
C SER A 206 -30.44 0.29 5.36
N TYR A 207 -30.97 -0.33 6.41
CA TYR A 207 -31.33 -1.74 6.39
C TYR A 207 -32.74 -1.94 6.93
N THR A 208 -33.43 -2.95 6.43
CA THR A 208 -34.79 -3.28 6.84
C THR A 208 -34.78 -4.57 7.63
N ASN A 209 -35.29 -4.52 8.85
CA ASN A 209 -35.55 -5.67 9.69
C ASN A 209 -36.99 -6.13 9.44
N THR A 210 -37.15 -7.32 8.88
CA THR A 210 -38.44 -8.01 8.80
C THR A 210 -38.51 -9.11 9.84
N GLY A 211 -39.60 -9.19 10.59
CA GLY A 211 -39.80 -10.25 11.56
C GLY A 211 -41.20 -10.83 11.48
N TYR A 212 -41.33 -12.07 11.93
CA TYR A 212 -42.60 -12.76 12.03
C TYR A 212 -43.12 -12.71 13.47
N ASN A 213 -44.33 -12.23 13.65
CA ASN A 213 -45.01 -12.20 14.94
C ASN A 213 -45.83 -13.48 15.11
N TYR A 214 -45.42 -14.31 16.07
CA TYR A 214 -46.07 -15.60 16.32
C TYR A 214 -47.45 -15.47 16.99
N TYR A 215 -47.72 -14.34 17.68
CA TYR A 215 -48.96 -14.15 18.43
C TYR A 215 -50.18 -13.87 17.54
N ASP A 216 -49.98 -13.20 16.40
CA ASP A 216 -51.04 -12.81 15.47
C ASP A 216 -50.78 -13.27 14.02
N SER A 217 -49.70 -14.05 13.80
CA SER A 217 -49.27 -14.52 12.48
C SER A 217 -48.98 -13.43 11.46
N SER A 218 -48.72 -12.19 11.91
CA SER A 218 -48.40 -11.06 11.04
C SER A 218 -46.88 -10.94 10.78
N TYR A 219 -46.53 -10.23 9.71
CA TYR A 219 -45.16 -9.81 9.44
C TYR A 219 -45.02 -8.32 9.74
N TYR A 220 -43.95 -7.95 10.42
CA TYR A 220 -43.56 -6.54 10.56
C TYR A 220 -42.30 -6.25 9.77
N SER A 221 -42.12 -4.99 9.40
CA SER A 221 -40.94 -4.51 8.69
C SER A 221 -40.58 -3.12 9.22
N TYR A 222 -39.38 -2.97 9.74
CA TYR A 222 -38.83 -1.70 10.21
C TYR A 222 -37.55 -1.38 9.46
N THR A 223 -37.55 -0.27 8.74
CA THR A 223 -36.34 0.25 8.09
C THR A 223 -35.61 1.18 9.05
N TYR A 224 -34.39 0.80 9.39
CA TYR A 224 -33.48 1.63 10.18
C TYR A 224 -32.66 2.51 9.24
N PRO A 225 -32.49 3.80 9.55
CA PRO A 225 -31.61 4.67 8.79
C PRO A 225 -30.16 4.20 8.93
N GLY A 226 -29.38 4.43 7.89
CA GLY A 226 -27.94 4.20 7.93
C GLY A 226 -27.22 5.23 8.79
N GLU A 227 -26.06 4.85 9.32
CA GLU A 227 -25.22 5.73 10.13
C GLU A 227 -24.00 6.21 9.35
N ASN A 228 -23.50 7.40 9.69
CA ASN A 228 -22.26 7.93 9.15
C ASN A 228 -21.36 8.38 10.30
N TYR A 229 -20.11 7.91 10.32
CA TYR A 229 -19.16 8.27 11.36
C TYR A 229 -17.74 8.29 10.84
N THR A 230 -16.88 9.07 11.51
CA THR A 230 -15.47 9.22 11.16
C THR A 230 -14.61 8.78 12.33
N ASN A 231 -13.64 7.92 12.04
CA ASN A 231 -12.69 7.39 13.01
C ASN A 231 -11.27 7.84 12.67
N PHE A 232 -10.44 8.03 13.70
CA PHE A 232 -9.00 8.06 13.54
C PHE A 232 -8.47 6.63 13.43
N SER A 233 -7.38 6.46 12.69
CA SER A 233 -6.83 5.13 12.47
C SER A 233 -5.31 5.14 12.42
N LEU A 234 -4.71 4.08 12.95
CA LEU A 234 -3.31 3.73 12.74
C LEU A 234 -3.22 2.66 11.67
N ALA A 235 -2.31 2.83 10.72
CA ALA A 235 -1.98 1.81 9.74
C ALA A 235 -0.57 1.30 10.00
N ILE A 236 -0.38 -0.02 10.04
CA ILE A 236 0.93 -0.67 10.01
C ILE A 236 0.90 -1.78 8.98
N GLY A 237 1.98 -1.99 8.24
CA GLY A 237 2.00 -3.04 7.23
C GLY A 237 3.28 -3.12 6.46
N GLY A 238 3.18 -3.74 5.30
CA GLY A 238 4.29 -3.84 4.38
C GLY A 238 3.88 -4.48 3.06
N GLY A 239 4.80 -4.43 2.12
CA GLY A 239 4.55 -4.94 0.78
C GLY A 239 5.82 -5.27 0.03
N LEU A 240 5.58 -5.76 -1.17
CA LEU A 240 6.59 -6.09 -2.16
C LEU A 240 6.30 -5.22 -3.39
N ARG A 241 7.37 -4.80 -4.06
CA ARG A 241 7.30 -4.12 -5.35
C ARG A 241 8.23 -4.81 -6.32
N PHE A 242 7.75 -4.98 -7.55
CA PHE A 242 8.49 -5.52 -8.67
C PHE A 242 8.48 -4.55 -9.85
N LYS A 243 9.65 -4.14 -10.33
CA LYS A 243 9.82 -3.25 -11.47
C LYS A 243 9.79 -4.07 -12.75
N LEU A 244 8.82 -3.79 -13.62
CA LEU A 244 8.68 -4.43 -14.94
C LEU A 244 9.49 -3.69 -16.01
N TYR A 245 9.39 -2.36 -16.01
CA TYR A 245 10.05 -1.47 -16.96
C TYR A 245 10.64 -0.27 -16.21
N LYS A 246 11.32 0.64 -16.93
CA LYS A 246 11.92 1.83 -16.33
C LYS A 246 10.94 2.56 -15.41
N GLN A 247 9.72 2.86 -15.84
CA GLN A 247 8.76 3.61 -15.03
C GLN A 247 7.61 2.76 -14.49
N LEU A 248 7.43 1.52 -14.93
CA LEU A 248 6.28 0.70 -14.57
C LEU A 248 6.69 -0.48 -13.69
N GLY A 249 5.87 -0.77 -12.68
CA GLY A 249 6.03 -1.93 -11.82
C GLY A 249 4.69 -2.45 -11.29
N LEU A 250 4.77 -3.56 -10.59
CA LEU A 250 3.68 -4.16 -9.83
C LEU A 250 3.97 -4.03 -8.35
N PHE A 251 2.91 -4.03 -7.54
CA PHE A 251 3.04 -4.15 -6.10
C PHE A 251 2.04 -5.13 -5.54
N THR A 252 2.37 -5.67 -4.37
CA THR A 252 1.43 -6.32 -3.46
C THR A 252 1.69 -5.79 -2.06
N GLU A 253 0.65 -5.63 -1.28
CA GLU A 253 0.71 -5.03 0.04
C GLU A 253 -0.35 -5.61 0.95
N ALA A 254 0.02 -5.76 2.22
CA ALA A 254 -0.92 -6.00 3.29
C ALA A 254 -0.72 -4.93 4.37
N GLN A 255 -1.83 -4.35 4.82
CA GLN A 255 -1.82 -3.44 5.95
C GLN A 255 -2.78 -3.95 7.03
N TYR A 256 -2.53 -3.56 8.28
CA TYR A 256 -3.44 -3.70 9.38
C TYR A 256 -3.78 -2.31 9.89
N HIS A 257 -5.07 -1.99 9.91
CA HIS A 257 -5.59 -0.68 10.28
C HIS A 257 -6.29 -0.84 11.62
N ILE A 258 -5.93 -0.02 12.62
CA ILE A 258 -6.46 -0.02 13.99
C ILE A 258 -7.24 1.27 14.16
N ASN A 259 -8.56 1.17 14.29
CA ASN A 259 -9.42 2.34 14.33
C ASN A 259 -9.79 2.70 15.77
N THR A 260 -10.04 3.99 16.00
CA THR A 260 -10.75 4.45 17.20
C THR A 260 -12.22 4.00 17.13
N TYR A 261 -12.85 3.82 18.28
CA TYR A 261 -14.30 3.55 18.37
C TYR A 261 -15.02 4.80 18.87
N GLN A 262 -16.06 5.25 18.15
CA GLN A 262 -17.03 6.25 18.60
C GLN A 262 -16.45 7.43 19.41
N GLY A 263 -15.44 8.13 18.87
CA GLY A 263 -14.88 9.33 19.49
C GLY A 263 -13.88 9.10 20.63
N PHE A 264 -13.55 7.85 20.99
CA PHE A 264 -12.48 7.56 21.93
C PHE A 264 -11.11 7.58 21.27
N PHE A 265 -10.19 8.40 21.78
CA PHE A 265 -8.81 8.54 21.25
C PHE A 265 -7.92 7.30 21.49
N TRP A 266 -8.34 6.36 22.34
CA TRP A 266 -7.57 5.16 22.63
C TRP A 266 -7.77 4.11 21.52
N PHE A 267 -6.67 3.60 20.96
CA PHE A 267 -6.64 2.59 19.89
C PHE A 267 -6.99 1.18 20.39
N PHE A 268 -8.10 1.04 21.10
CA PHE A 268 -8.71 -0.24 21.50
C PHE A 268 -9.83 -0.67 20.53
N GLY A 269 -10.03 0.07 19.44
CA GLY A 269 -11.12 -0.18 18.50
C GLY A 269 -10.81 -1.24 17.44
N ARG A 270 -11.84 -1.51 16.66
CA ARG A 270 -11.89 -2.58 15.64
C ARG A 270 -10.83 -2.38 14.57
N GLY A 271 -10.21 -3.47 14.14
CA GLY A 271 -9.21 -3.45 13.09
C GLY A 271 -9.73 -3.95 11.74
N TYR A 272 -8.97 -3.74 10.68
CA TYR A 272 -9.18 -4.43 9.42
C TYR A 272 -7.86 -4.62 8.67
N PHE A 273 -7.86 -5.57 7.75
CA PHE A 273 -6.66 -6.02 7.05
C PHE A 273 -6.88 -6.00 5.54
N PRO A 274 -6.62 -4.86 4.86
CA PRO A 274 -6.67 -4.83 3.41
C PRO A 274 -5.44 -5.55 2.83
N VAL A 275 -5.69 -6.51 1.94
CA VAL A 275 -4.66 -7.15 1.09
C VAL A 275 -4.87 -6.69 -0.33
N ARG A 276 -3.83 -6.10 -0.92
CA ARG A 276 -3.94 -5.30 -2.14
C ARG A 276 -2.84 -5.68 -3.13
N ALA A 277 -3.13 -5.53 -4.40
CA ALA A 277 -2.18 -5.64 -5.48
C ALA A 277 -2.53 -4.65 -6.59
N GLY A 278 -1.53 -4.28 -7.40
CA GLY A 278 -1.77 -3.33 -8.47
C GLY A 278 -0.52 -2.91 -9.21
N ILE A 279 -0.61 -1.75 -9.83
CA ILE A 279 0.44 -1.16 -10.67
C ILE A 279 1.07 0.05 -9.99
N THR A 280 2.33 0.28 -10.31
CA THR A 280 3.11 1.43 -9.86
C THR A 280 3.70 2.15 -11.06
N TYR A 281 3.72 3.48 -10.98
CA TYR A 281 4.36 4.36 -11.94
C TYR A 281 5.40 5.23 -11.21
N MET A 282 6.65 5.19 -11.67
CA MET A 282 7.80 5.86 -11.05
C MET A 282 8.20 7.08 -11.88
N LEU A 283 8.29 8.23 -11.21
CA LEU A 283 8.87 9.46 -11.73
C LEU A 283 10.32 9.57 -11.28
N TYR A 284 11.17 10.03 -12.20
CA TYR A 284 12.61 10.17 -12.02
C TYR A 284 13.02 11.62 -12.19
#